data_AF-A0A1U7R5V8-F1
#
_entry.id   AF-A0A1U7R5V8-F1
#
_cell.length_a   1.000
_cell.length_b   1.000
_cell.length_c   1.000
_cell.angle_alpha   90.00
_cell.angle_beta   90.00
_cell.angle_gamma   90.00
#
_symmetry.space_group_name_H-M   'P 1'
#
loop_
_entity.id
_entity.type
_entity.pdbx_description
1 polymer ?
#
loop_
_entity_poly.entity_id
_entity_poly.type
_entity_poly.pdbx_seq_one_letter_code
_entity_poly.pdbx_strand_id
1 'polypeptide(L)'
;MCYSALVLAMIFSMGEPLPYHHYEHLNSQFVQFLLEVIEDGLPSDTTDQLPDLFVNVLLAFNLHIPGVCDALSWTPRALIIVPEHNVIMTTISKHSNVKTFTEKLLLLLNRGDDPVCIFKHQPQPPHSVLKFLQDIFAGKDTARIFYHTDMMVMIDITVRQIADLSPGDKLRMEYLSLMHAIIRSTPYLQHQHRLLDLQGILQRILAEEEEGQQCQMDKMIIWEIYKEFPEIASGTS
;
A
#
# COMPACT_ATOMS: atom_id res chain seq x y z
N MET A 1 16.51 11.65 18.45
CA MET A 1 15.59 11.58 17.29
C MET A 1 14.63 10.39 17.38
N CYS A 2 15.08 9.20 17.81
CA CYS A 2 14.24 8.00 17.87
C CYS A 2 12.90 8.19 18.62
N TYR A 3 12.92 8.73 19.84
CA TYR A 3 11.66 8.96 20.59
C TYR A 3 10.73 9.97 19.91
N SER A 4 11.28 11.01 19.28
CA SER A 4 10.47 11.98 18.52
C SER A 4 9.79 11.30 17.34
N ALA A 5 10.51 10.44 16.61
CA ALA A 5 9.94 9.64 15.52
C ALA A 5 8.83 8.71 16.01
N LEU A 6 9.07 8.00 17.12
CA LEU A 6 8.10 7.10 17.73
C LEU A 6 6.82 7.83 18.13
N VAL A 7 6.94 8.96 18.84
CA VAL A 7 5.80 9.76 19.27
C VAL A 7 5.05 10.32 18.06
N LEU A 8 5.77 10.74 17.00
CA LEU A 8 5.13 11.24 15.79
C LEU A 8 4.33 10.15 15.06
N ALA A 9 4.89 8.93 14.95
CA ALA A 9 4.18 7.78 14.42
C ALA A 9 2.94 7.43 15.26
N MET A 10 3.03 7.50 16.59
CA MET A 10 1.90 7.30 17.50
C MET A 10 0.80 8.36 17.32
N ILE A 11 1.16 9.62 17.08
CA ILE A 11 0.17 10.69 16.88
C ILE A 11 -0.59 10.49 15.56
N PHE A 12 0.10 10.09 14.50
CA PHE A 12 -0.53 9.87 13.19
C PHE A 12 -1.19 8.50 13.04
N SER A 13 -1.00 7.57 13.99
CA SER A 13 -1.42 6.18 13.82
C SER A 13 -2.92 5.99 13.64
N MET A 14 -3.75 6.94 14.07
CA MET A 14 -5.21 6.84 13.93
C MET A 14 -5.73 7.33 12.57
N GLY A 15 -4.88 7.92 11.71
CA GLY A 15 -5.30 8.40 10.40
C GLY A 15 -6.32 9.56 10.46
N GLU A 16 -6.36 10.31 11.55
CA GLU A 16 -7.25 11.46 11.69
C GLU A 16 -6.71 12.69 10.93
N PRO A 17 -7.59 13.51 10.33
CA PRO A 17 -7.16 14.67 9.55
C PRO A 17 -6.46 15.71 10.44
N LEU A 18 -5.38 16.29 9.92
CA LEU A 18 -4.59 17.30 10.61
C LEU A 18 -5.07 18.73 10.29
N PRO A 19 -5.01 19.66 11.26
CA PRO A 19 -5.14 21.08 10.99
C PRO A 19 -4.16 21.59 9.91
N TYR A 20 -4.64 22.45 9.00
CA TYR A 20 -3.89 22.87 7.81
C TYR A 20 -2.51 23.50 8.09
N HIS A 21 -2.37 24.23 9.19
CA HIS A 21 -1.09 24.88 9.54
C HIS A 21 0.04 23.87 9.83
N HIS A 22 -0.28 22.61 10.17
CA HIS A 22 0.77 21.60 10.35
C HIS A 22 1.49 21.28 9.05
N TYR A 23 0.83 21.40 7.89
CA TYR A 23 1.47 21.17 6.59
C TYR A 23 2.47 22.27 6.21
N GLU A 24 2.56 23.38 6.95
CA GLU A 24 3.67 24.34 6.80
C GLU A 24 5.01 23.68 7.17
N HIS A 25 5.00 22.76 8.14
CA HIS A 25 6.17 22.01 8.59
C HIS A 25 6.19 20.58 8.05
N LEU A 26 5.03 19.93 7.93
CA LEU A 26 4.86 18.58 7.39
C LEU A 26 4.71 18.62 5.86
N ASN A 27 5.67 19.25 5.19
CA ASN A 27 5.69 19.49 3.75
C ASN A 27 6.65 18.53 3.03
N SER A 28 6.92 18.79 1.74
CA SER A 28 7.82 17.96 0.93
C SER A 28 9.26 17.92 1.46
N GLN A 29 9.75 19.00 2.09
CA GLN A 29 11.08 19.04 2.70
C GLN A 29 11.16 18.10 3.90
N PHE A 30 10.08 18.01 4.68
CA PHE A 30 10.00 17.05 5.79
C PHE A 30 10.00 15.60 5.29
N VAL A 31 9.19 15.29 4.28
CA VAL A 31 9.19 13.95 3.67
C VAL A 31 10.56 13.61 3.09
N GLN A 32 11.18 14.55 2.38
CA GLN A 32 12.52 14.40 1.82
C GLN A 32 13.55 14.11 2.92
N PHE A 33 13.52 14.86 4.03
CA PHE A 33 14.40 14.61 5.18
C PHE A 33 14.22 13.18 5.74
N LEU A 34 12.98 12.69 5.86
CA LEU A 34 12.74 11.33 6.31
C LEU A 34 13.33 10.30 5.34
N LEU A 35 13.13 10.49 4.04
CA LEU A 35 13.66 9.62 2.99
C LEU A 35 15.19 9.61 2.98
N GLU A 36 15.84 10.77 3.06
CA GLU A 36 17.31 10.89 3.12
C GLU A 36 17.89 10.11 4.30
N VAL A 37 17.28 10.21 5.48
CA VAL A 37 17.73 9.45 6.66
C VAL A 37 17.43 7.95 6.54
N ILE A 38 16.37 7.55 5.83
CA ILE A 38 16.09 6.13 5.56
C ILE A 38 17.15 5.54 4.64
N GLU A 39 17.59 6.29 3.63
CA GLU A 39 18.55 5.81 2.63
C GLU A 39 19.99 5.88 3.11
N ASP A 40 20.40 7.02 3.67
CA ASP A 40 21.81 7.29 3.99
C ASP A 40 22.14 7.03 5.47
N GLY A 41 21.11 6.88 6.32
CA GLY A 41 21.26 6.81 7.76
C GLY A 41 21.76 8.12 8.36
N LEU A 42 22.12 8.08 9.64
CA LEU A 42 22.82 9.18 10.30
C LEU A 42 24.04 8.64 11.04
N PRO A 43 25.22 9.29 10.96
CA PRO A 43 26.40 8.86 11.71
C PRO A 43 26.19 8.83 13.22
N SER A 44 25.23 9.61 13.74
CA SER A 44 24.87 9.64 15.16
C SER A 44 23.97 8.47 15.60
N ASP A 45 23.33 7.76 14.66
CA ASP A 45 22.54 6.58 14.98
C ASP A 45 23.43 5.33 14.95
N THR A 46 24.06 5.02 16.07
CA THR A 46 24.91 3.84 16.23
C THR A 46 24.13 2.52 16.25
N THR A 47 22.80 2.58 16.25
CA THR A 47 21.91 1.41 16.40
C THR A 47 21.13 1.07 15.14
N ASP A 48 21.25 1.88 14.09
CA ASP A 48 20.51 1.77 12.83
C ASP A 48 18.98 1.62 13.01
N GLN A 49 18.43 2.18 14.10
CA GLN A 49 17.00 2.09 14.42
C GLN A 49 16.19 3.20 13.75
N LEU A 50 16.82 4.34 13.47
CA LEU A 50 16.12 5.52 12.96
C LEU A 50 15.51 5.32 11.57
N PRO A 51 16.15 4.61 10.61
CA PRO A 51 15.53 4.30 9.32
C PRO A 51 14.18 3.57 9.48
N ASP A 52 14.10 2.55 10.34
CA ASP A 52 12.85 1.82 10.57
C ASP A 52 11.78 2.70 11.22
N LEU A 53 12.17 3.54 12.18
CA LEU A 53 11.25 4.48 12.81
C LEU A 53 10.73 5.53 11.81
N PHE A 54 11.56 5.99 10.88
CA PHE A 54 11.14 6.95 9.86
C PHE A 54 10.27 6.32 8.78
N VAL A 55 10.48 5.04 8.43
CA VAL A 55 9.51 4.28 7.63
C VAL A 55 8.15 4.28 8.34
N ASN A 56 8.11 3.99 9.64
CA ASN A 56 6.85 3.98 10.40
C ASN A 56 6.19 5.37 10.45
N VAL A 57 6.98 6.45 10.55
CA VAL A 57 6.46 7.83 10.46
C VAL A 57 5.83 8.09 9.10
N LEU A 58 6.47 7.70 7.99
CA LEU A 58 5.91 7.88 6.65
C LEU A 58 4.61 7.08 6.46
N LEU A 59 4.58 5.83 6.93
CA LEU A 59 3.39 4.98 6.90
C LEU A 59 2.23 5.61 7.70
N ALA A 60 2.51 6.05 8.93
CA ALA A 60 1.51 6.67 9.80
C ALA A 60 1.04 8.01 9.25
N PHE A 61 1.96 8.86 8.79
CA PHE A 61 1.62 10.14 8.18
C PHE A 61 0.78 9.95 6.91
N ASN A 62 0.95 8.88 6.15
CA ASN A 62 0.12 8.64 4.98
C ASN A 62 -1.33 8.22 5.31
N LEU A 63 -1.62 7.69 6.51
CA LEU A 63 -2.94 7.13 6.84
C LEU A 63 -4.09 8.14 6.72
N HIS A 64 -3.87 9.38 7.16
CA HIS A 64 -4.91 10.42 7.17
C HIS A 64 -5.17 11.07 5.80
N ILE A 65 -4.28 10.83 4.83
CA ILE A 65 -4.47 11.33 3.47
C ILE A 65 -5.51 10.43 2.82
N PRO A 66 -6.68 10.96 2.39
CA PRO A 66 -7.74 10.14 1.81
C PRO A 66 -7.18 9.26 0.70
N GLY A 67 -7.35 7.94 0.86
CA GLY A 67 -6.84 6.95 -0.08
C GLY A 67 -7.88 6.55 -1.12
N VAL A 68 -7.49 5.66 -2.03
CA VAL A 68 -8.38 5.04 -3.03
C VAL A 68 -9.50 4.21 -2.37
N CYS A 69 -9.33 3.80 -1.11
CA CYS A 69 -10.16 2.82 -0.41
C CYS A 69 -10.61 3.31 0.98
N ASP A 70 -11.11 4.55 1.11
CA ASP A 70 -11.72 4.96 2.39
C ASP A 70 -13.02 4.18 2.63
N ALA A 71 -12.98 3.32 3.65
CA ALA A 71 -13.93 2.26 4.04
C ALA A 71 -15.40 2.69 4.27
N LEU A 72 -15.74 3.97 4.07
CA LEU A 72 -17.10 4.50 4.15
C LEU A 72 -17.74 4.81 2.79
N SER A 73 -17.01 4.60 1.67
CA SER A 73 -17.51 4.98 0.34
C SER A 73 -17.10 4.03 -0.78
N TRP A 74 -17.29 2.71 -0.61
CA TRP A 74 -17.29 1.79 -1.75
C TRP A 74 -18.56 2.00 -2.61
N THR A 75 -18.64 3.18 -3.24
CA THR A 75 -19.51 3.39 -4.39
C THR A 75 -18.73 2.98 -5.63
N PRO A 76 -19.35 2.34 -6.65
CA PRO A 76 -18.69 1.84 -7.87
C PRO A 76 -18.03 2.92 -8.76
N ARG A 77 -17.83 4.13 -8.25
CA ARG A 77 -17.30 5.30 -8.96
C ARG A 77 -16.20 6.03 -8.18
N ALA A 78 -15.84 5.54 -6.98
CA ALA A 78 -14.78 6.10 -6.13
C ALA A 78 -13.45 5.34 -6.22
N LEU A 79 -13.36 4.34 -7.11
CA LEU A 79 -12.05 3.82 -7.49
C LEU A 79 -11.35 4.93 -8.30
N ILE A 80 -10.26 5.46 -7.75
CA ILE A 80 -9.36 6.45 -8.38
C ILE A 80 -9.83 7.91 -8.22
N ILE A 81 -9.62 8.45 -7.02
CA ILE A 81 -9.16 9.83 -6.90
C ILE A 81 -7.99 9.79 -5.91
N VAL A 82 -6.75 9.74 -6.43
CA VAL A 82 -5.60 10.14 -5.62
C VAL A 82 -5.82 11.62 -5.31
N PRO A 83 -5.78 12.07 -4.05
CA PRO A 83 -5.81 13.51 -3.83
C PRO A 83 -4.60 14.08 -4.56
N GLU A 84 -4.83 15.08 -5.43
CA GLU A 84 -3.80 15.91 -6.09
C GLU A 84 -2.82 16.59 -5.10
N HIS A 85 -2.93 16.25 -3.80
CA HIS A 85 -2.28 16.83 -2.65
C HIS A 85 -1.62 15.80 -1.72
N ASN A 86 -1.43 14.53 -2.13
CA ASN A 86 -0.56 13.64 -1.33
C ASN A 86 0.90 14.11 -1.43
N VAL A 87 1.34 14.86 -0.41
CA VAL A 87 2.69 15.43 -0.34
C VAL A 87 3.76 14.35 -0.33
N ILE A 88 3.47 13.17 0.23
CA ILE A 88 4.40 12.04 0.27
C ILE A 88 4.63 11.53 -1.15
N MET A 89 3.56 11.21 -1.87
CA MET A 89 3.62 10.70 -3.25
C MET A 89 4.24 11.71 -4.22
N THR A 90 3.91 12.98 -4.06
CA THR A 90 4.51 14.09 -4.83
C THR A 90 6.00 14.23 -4.59
N THR A 91 6.46 13.93 -3.37
CA THR A 91 7.89 13.98 -3.02
C THR A 91 8.60 12.74 -3.56
N ILE A 92 8.08 11.54 -3.28
CA ILE A 92 8.64 10.26 -3.74
C ILE A 92 8.84 10.23 -5.26
N SER A 93 7.85 10.70 -6.04
CA SER A 93 7.94 10.74 -7.51
C SER A 93 9.09 11.60 -8.05
N LYS A 94 9.65 12.53 -7.26
CA LYS A 94 10.75 13.41 -7.65
C LYS A 94 12.12 12.91 -7.20
N HIS A 95 12.19 11.93 -6.32
CA HIS A 95 13.43 11.42 -5.76
C HIS A 95 13.87 10.12 -6.45
N SER A 96 15.12 10.07 -6.90
CA SER A 96 15.70 8.91 -7.59
C SER A 96 16.34 7.89 -6.66
N ASN A 97 16.58 8.22 -5.39
CA ASN A 97 17.21 7.34 -4.41
C ASN A 97 16.22 7.01 -3.30
N VAL A 98 15.49 5.90 -3.45
CA VAL A 98 14.52 5.39 -2.46
C VAL A 98 14.61 3.86 -2.32
N LYS A 99 15.80 3.31 -2.55
CA LYS A 99 16.02 1.85 -2.64
C LYS A 99 15.84 1.16 -1.29
N THR A 100 16.46 1.70 -0.24
CA THR A 100 16.37 1.15 1.11
C THR A 100 14.94 1.22 1.61
N PHE A 101 14.24 2.30 1.27
CA PHE A 101 12.83 2.49 1.57
C PHE A 101 11.96 1.42 0.89
N THR A 102 12.12 1.18 -0.41
CA THR A 102 11.33 0.15 -1.13
C THR A 102 11.63 -1.27 -0.62
N GLU A 103 12.88 -1.58 -0.31
CA GLU A 103 13.28 -2.86 0.30
C GLU A 103 12.60 -3.05 1.67
N LYS A 104 12.58 -2.02 2.52
CA LYS A 104 11.89 -2.07 3.82
C LYS A 104 10.38 -2.24 3.67
N LEU A 105 9.74 -1.58 2.70
CA LEU A 105 8.33 -1.78 2.41
C LEU A 105 8.02 -3.23 2.01
N LEU A 106 8.86 -3.85 1.18
CA LEU A 106 8.70 -5.26 0.82
C LEU A 106 8.90 -6.20 2.01
N LEU A 107 9.86 -5.92 2.88
CA LEU A 107 10.07 -6.69 4.11
C LEU A 107 8.83 -6.61 5.03
N LEU A 108 8.25 -5.43 5.19
CA LEU A 108 7.02 -5.24 5.96
C LEU A 108 5.83 -5.97 5.33
N LEU A 109 5.64 -5.84 4.01
CA LEU A 109 4.59 -6.55 3.27
C LEU A 109 4.73 -8.07 3.43
N ASN A 110 5.95 -8.60 3.38
CA ASN A 110 6.19 -10.04 3.54
C ASN A 110 5.89 -10.54 4.95
N ARG A 111 6.16 -9.72 5.98
CA ARG A 111 5.81 -10.03 7.38
C ARG A 111 4.30 -10.03 7.60
N GLY A 112 3.57 -9.15 6.91
CA GLY A 112 2.12 -9.02 7.02
C GLY A 112 1.62 -8.32 8.29
N ASP A 113 2.54 -7.87 9.16
CA ASP A 113 2.24 -7.07 10.34
C ASP A 113 2.18 -5.58 10.01
N ASP A 114 1.29 -4.84 10.66
CA ASP A 114 1.21 -3.38 10.55
C ASP A 114 2.06 -2.71 11.67
N PRO A 115 3.19 -2.07 11.34
CA PRO A 115 4.05 -1.42 12.34
C PRO A 115 3.44 -0.13 12.93
N VAL A 116 2.38 0.42 12.31
CA VAL A 116 1.68 1.63 12.75
C VAL A 116 0.51 1.29 13.67
N CYS A 117 0.00 0.05 13.65
CA CYS A 117 -1.06 -0.42 14.54
C CYS A 117 -0.53 -0.65 15.98
N ILE A 118 -0.15 0.43 16.65
CA ILE A 118 0.43 0.41 18.02
C ILE A 118 -0.67 0.30 19.09
N PHE A 119 -1.83 0.91 18.83
CA PHE A 119 -2.92 1.02 19.79
C PHE A 119 -4.18 0.25 19.35
N LYS A 120 -4.93 -0.25 20.32
CA LYS A 120 -6.19 -0.99 20.10
C LYS A 120 -7.43 -0.07 20.12
N HIS A 121 -7.27 1.20 19.75
CA HIS A 121 -8.36 2.18 19.70
C HIS A 121 -9.37 1.84 18.59
N GLN A 122 -10.59 2.36 18.69
CA GLN A 122 -11.64 2.14 17.71
C GLN A 122 -12.15 3.50 17.20
N PRO A 123 -12.48 3.63 15.90
CA PRO A 123 -12.35 2.61 14.85
C PRO A 123 -10.88 2.31 14.51
N GLN A 124 -10.59 1.08 14.10
CA GLN A 124 -9.25 0.71 13.61
C GLN A 124 -9.01 1.31 12.22
N PRO A 125 -7.87 1.98 11.99
CA PRO A 125 -7.52 2.51 10.67
C PRO A 125 -7.20 1.37 9.68
N PRO A 126 -7.13 1.66 8.37
CA PRO A 126 -6.66 0.70 7.37
C PRO A 126 -5.22 0.24 7.64
N HIS A 127 -4.83 -0.92 7.09
CA HIS A 127 -3.48 -1.42 7.22
C HIS A 127 -2.49 -0.46 6.53
N SER A 128 -1.57 0.13 7.30
CA SER A 128 -0.73 1.24 6.83
C SER A 128 0.14 0.89 5.62
N VAL A 129 0.79 -0.28 5.64
CA VAL A 129 1.64 -0.77 4.53
C VAL A 129 0.83 -0.98 3.24
N LEU A 130 -0.32 -1.66 3.32
CA LEU A 130 -1.17 -1.92 2.15
C LEU A 130 -1.71 -0.61 1.58
N LYS A 131 -2.21 0.28 2.43
CA LYS A 131 -2.68 1.61 2.05
C LYS A 131 -1.57 2.41 1.36
N PHE A 132 -0.36 2.41 1.93
CA PHE A 132 0.79 3.12 1.37
C PHE A 132 1.20 2.58 -0.02
N LEU A 133 1.23 1.26 -0.18
CA LEU A 133 1.53 0.64 -1.47
C LEU A 133 0.44 0.92 -2.49
N GLN A 134 -0.84 0.84 -2.13
CA GLN A 134 -1.94 1.21 -3.02
C GLN A 134 -1.80 2.66 -3.52
N ASP A 135 -1.41 3.60 -2.66
CA ASP A 135 -1.15 4.98 -3.06
C ASP A 135 0.07 5.12 -3.99
N ILE A 136 1.14 4.35 -3.75
CA ILE A 136 2.29 4.30 -4.68
C ILE A 136 1.82 3.82 -6.06
N PHE A 137 1.04 2.74 -6.14
CA PHE A 137 0.56 2.17 -7.40
C PHE A 137 -0.66 2.89 -7.97
N ALA A 138 -1.14 3.96 -7.33
CA ALA A 138 -2.19 4.79 -7.91
C ALA A 138 -1.66 5.70 -9.04
N GLY A 139 -0.34 5.94 -9.09
CA GLY A 139 0.33 6.71 -10.14
C GLY A 139 1.50 5.96 -10.78
N LYS A 140 1.68 6.11 -12.10
CA LYS A 140 2.81 5.48 -12.81
C LYS A 140 4.17 6.04 -12.39
N ASP A 141 4.23 7.34 -12.07
CA ASP A 141 5.49 7.99 -11.68
C ASP A 141 5.97 7.54 -10.30
N THR A 142 5.05 7.32 -9.36
CA THR A 142 5.37 6.73 -8.05
C THR A 142 5.63 5.24 -8.14
N ALA A 143 4.91 4.49 -8.99
CA ALA A 143 5.17 3.06 -9.17
C ALA A 143 6.59 2.74 -9.70
N ARG A 144 7.21 3.68 -10.44
CA ARG A 144 8.56 3.54 -11.01
C ARG A 144 9.69 3.47 -9.97
N ILE A 145 9.41 3.75 -8.69
CA ILE A 145 10.43 3.63 -7.63
C ILE A 145 10.82 2.18 -7.38
N PHE A 146 9.93 1.22 -7.68
CA PHE A 146 10.23 -0.19 -7.56
C PHE A 146 10.99 -0.69 -8.79
N TYR A 147 12.11 -1.36 -8.56
CA TYR A 147 12.83 -2.04 -9.63
C TYR A 147 12.06 -3.27 -10.10
N HIS A 148 12.40 -3.76 -11.30
CA HIS A 148 11.75 -4.95 -11.87
C HIS A 148 11.79 -6.16 -10.93
N THR A 149 12.94 -6.44 -10.31
CA THR A 149 13.08 -7.56 -9.35
C THR A 149 12.18 -7.39 -8.13
N ASP A 150 12.13 -6.16 -7.58
CA ASP A 150 11.29 -5.83 -6.44
C ASP A 150 9.81 -6.00 -6.76
N MET A 151 9.41 -5.65 -7.99
CA MET A 151 8.05 -5.90 -8.48
C MET A 151 7.70 -7.38 -8.54
N MET A 152 8.61 -8.25 -8.98
CA MET A 152 8.35 -9.70 -8.99
C MET A 152 8.12 -10.22 -7.58
N VAL A 153 8.97 -9.81 -6.63
CA VAL A 153 8.84 -10.16 -5.20
C VAL A 153 7.53 -9.65 -4.62
N MET A 154 7.14 -8.42 -4.94
CA MET A 154 5.86 -7.86 -4.49
C MET A 154 4.67 -8.68 -5.01
N ILE A 155 4.68 -9.03 -6.29
CA ILE A 155 3.63 -9.84 -6.91
C ILE A 155 3.59 -11.23 -6.26
N ASP A 156 4.74 -11.85 -6.01
CA ASP A 156 4.81 -13.13 -5.32
C ASP A 156 4.18 -13.08 -3.92
N ILE A 157 4.46 -12.01 -3.15
CA ILE A 157 3.87 -11.82 -1.82
C ILE A 157 2.36 -11.58 -1.95
N THR A 158 1.94 -10.65 -2.81
CA THR A 158 0.52 -10.28 -2.96
C THR A 158 -0.31 -11.47 -3.42
N VAL A 159 0.12 -12.21 -4.45
CA VAL A 159 -0.60 -13.40 -4.94
C VAL A 159 -0.69 -14.47 -3.86
N ARG A 160 0.39 -14.71 -3.12
CA ARG A 160 0.39 -15.65 -1.98
C ARG A 160 -0.60 -15.22 -0.90
N GLN A 161 -0.60 -13.95 -0.50
CA GLN A 161 -1.50 -13.45 0.53
C GLN A 161 -2.98 -13.54 0.11
N ILE A 162 -3.33 -13.23 -1.14
CA ILE A 162 -4.70 -13.41 -1.66
C ILE A 162 -5.11 -14.88 -1.61
N ALA A 163 -4.19 -15.80 -1.90
CA ALA A 163 -4.45 -17.23 -1.88
C ALA A 163 -4.67 -17.78 -0.46
N ASP A 164 -3.83 -17.36 0.49
CA ASP A 164 -3.76 -17.90 1.86
C ASP A 164 -4.87 -17.34 2.77
N LEU A 165 -5.39 -16.14 2.49
CA LEU A 165 -6.42 -15.49 3.30
C LEU A 165 -7.80 -16.15 3.13
N SER A 166 -8.46 -16.39 4.27
CA SER A 166 -9.78 -17.03 4.33
C SER A 166 -10.90 -16.14 3.80
N PRO A 167 -12.01 -16.71 3.31
CA PRO A 167 -13.21 -15.94 3.00
C PRO A 167 -13.68 -15.09 4.18
N GLY A 168 -13.91 -13.81 3.93
CA GLY A 168 -14.35 -12.86 4.95
C GLY A 168 -13.24 -12.11 5.70
N ASP A 169 -11.98 -12.47 5.47
CA ASP A 169 -10.86 -11.71 6.02
C ASP A 169 -10.79 -10.32 5.39
N LYS A 170 -10.74 -9.27 6.24
CA LYS A 170 -10.72 -7.88 5.78
C LYS A 170 -9.47 -7.52 5.00
N LEU A 171 -8.35 -8.23 5.18
CA LEU A 171 -7.12 -7.94 4.45
C LEU A 171 -7.17 -8.44 3.00
N ARG A 172 -8.03 -9.42 2.69
CA ARG A 172 -8.07 -10.01 1.35
C ARG A 172 -8.46 -8.97 0.28
N MET A 173 -9.43 -8.11 0.59
CA MET A 173 -9.82 -7.01 -0.29
C MET A 173 -8.71 -5.97 -0.49
N GLU A 174 -7.87 -5.74 0.53
CA GLU A 174 -6.75 -4.80 0.46
C GLU A 174 -5.63 -5.33 -0.45
N TYR A 175 -5.33 -6.63 -0.39
CA TYR A 175 -4.40 -7.26 -1.31
C TYR A 175 -4.94 -7.35 -2.75
N LEU A 176 -6.24 -7.63 -2.92
CA LEU A 176 -6.89 -7.58 -4.24
C LEU A 176 -6.82 -6.18 -4.85
N SER A 177 -7.09 -5.14 -4.04
CA SER A 177 -6.98 -3.74 -4.47
C SER A 177 -5.55 -3.35 -4.80
N LEU A 178 -4.56 -3.82 -4.02
CA LEU A 178 -3.14 -3.65 -4.34
C LEU A 178 -2.77 -4.33 -5.67
N MET A 179 -3.20 -5.57 -5.90
CA MET A 179 -2.95 -6.27 -7.16
C MET A 179 -3.57 -5.51 -8.35
N HIS A 180 -4.80 -5.00 -8.20
CA HIS A 180 -5.45 -4.18 -9.21
C HIS A 180 -4.65 -2.91 -9.54
N ALA A 181 -4.16 -2.21 -8.51
CA ALA A 181 -3.33 -1.03 -8.67
C ALA A 181 -2.00 -1.34 -9.39
N ILE A 182 -1.35 -2.46 -9.05
CA ILE A 182 -0.14 -2.94 -9.71
C ILE A 182 -0.39 -3.18 -11.21
N ILE A 183 -1.46 -3.88 -11.57
CA ILE A 183 -1.81 -4.16 -12.98
C ILE A 183 -1.98 -2.86 -13.77
N ARG A 184 -2.64 -1.86 -13.18
CA ARG A 184 -2.94 -0.59 -13.85
C ARG A 184 -1.72 0.32 -14.04
N SER A 185 -0.82 0.35 -13.07
CA SER A 185 0.28 1.33 -13.03
C SER A 185 1.62 0.80 -13.52
N THR A 186 1.73 -0.51 -13.77
CA THR A 186 2.98 -1.18 -14.19
C THR A 186 2.79 -1.94 -15.51
N PRO A 187 3.86 -2.35 -16.22
CA PRO A 187 3.73 -3.19 -17.42
C PRO A 187 3.43 -4.68 -17.10
N TYR A 188 2.57 -4.96 -16.12
CA TYR A 188 2.27 -6.31 -15.63
C TYR A 188 1.91 -7.29 -16.74
N LEU A 189 1.04 -6.88 -17.66
CA LEU A 189 0.56 -7.71 -18.77
C LEU A 189 1.66 -8.08 -19.79
N GLN A 190 2.82 -7.43 -19.76
CA GLN A 190 3.95 -7.76 -20.63
C GLN A 190 4.77 -8.93 -20.09
N HIS A 191 5.01 -8.97 -18.77
CA HIS A 191 5.84 -10.01 -18.15
C HIS A 191 5.02 -11.14 -17.52
N GLN A 192 3.76 -10.90 -17.17
CA GLN A 192 2.77 -11.91 -16.74
C GLN A 192 3.24 -12.79 -15.58
N HIS A 193 4.05 -12.23 -14.67
CA HIS A 193 4.61 -12.96 -13.54
C HIS A 193 3.48 -13.43 -12.63
N ARG A 194 3.43 -14.73 -12.32
CA ARG A 194 2.36 -15.39 -11.53
C ARG A 194 0.95 -15.28 -12.13
N LEU A 195 0.80 -14.94 -13.42
CA LEU A 195 -0.52 -14.73 -14.02
C LEU A 195 -1.45 -15.94 -13.87
N LEU A 196 -0.99 -17.16 -14.19
CA LEU A 196 -1.82 -18.37 -14.09
C LEU A 196 -2.32 -18.63 -12.67
N ASP A 197 -1.45 -18.42 -11.67
CA ASP A 197 -1.83 -18.56 -10.27
C ASP A 197 -2.88 -17.52 -9.88
N LEU A 198 -2.66 -16.26 -10.25
CA LEU A 198 -3.62 -15.18 -10.02
C LEU A 198 -4.97 -15.54 -10.64
N GLN A 199 -5.02 -15.95 -11.90
CA GLN A 199 -6.25 -16.35 -12.58
C GLN A 199 -6.99 -17.46 -11.83
N GLY A 200 -6.28 -18.52 -11.44
CA GLY A 200 -6.87 -19.62 -10.67
C GLY A 200 -7.41 -19.16 -9.31
N ILE A 201 -6.70 -18.28 -8.61
CA ILE A 201 -7.12 -17.71 -7.33
C ILE A 201 -8.37 -16.84 -7.50
N LEU A 202 -8.40 -15.95 -8.51
CA LEU A 202 -9.54 -15.08 -8.76
C LEU A 202 -10.79 -15.88 -9.13
N GLN A 203 -10.66 -16.92 -9.97
CA GLN A 203 -11.76 -17.84 -10.28
C GLN A 203 -12.26 -18.59 -9.04
N ARG A 204 -11.34 -19.07 -8.19
CA ARG A 204 -11.68 -19.72 -6.92
C ARG A 204 -12.49 -18.78 -6.02
N ILE A 205 -12.06 -17.53 -5.84
CA ILE A 205 -12.75 -16.54 -5.00
C ILE A 205 -14.15 -16.21 -5.56
N LEU A 206 -14.30 -16.11 -6.88
CA LEU A 206 -15.62 -15.90 -7.50
C LEU A 206 -16.58 -17.08 -7.26
N ALA A 207 -16.06 -18.30 -7.14
CA ALA A 207 -16.82 -19.52 -6.89
C ALA A 207 -17.12 -19.77 -5.40
N GLU A 208 -16.58 -18.98 -4.47
CA GLU A 208 -16.90 -19.07 -3.03
C GLU A 208 -18.40 -18.86 -2.80
N GLU A 209 -19.03 -19.71 -1.98
CA GLU A 209 -20.48 -19.65 -1.69
C GLU A 209 -20.81 -18.62 -0.60
N GLU A 210 -19.80 -18.12 0.12
CA GLU A 210 -19.95 -17.17 1.20
C GLU A 210 -20.52 -15.83 0.71
N GLU A 211 -21.60 -15.38 1.36
CA GLU A 211 -22.30 -14.14 1.04
C GLU A 211 -22.03 -12.98 2.02
N GLY A 212 -21.03 -13.13 2.90
CA GLY A 212 -20.64 -12.07 3.83
C GLY A 212 -20.24 -10.78 3.10
N GLN A 213 -20.46 -9.61 3.72
CA GLN A 213 -20.17 -8.30 3.11
C GLN A 213 -18.74 -8.22 2.54
N GLN A 214 -17.75 -8.76 3.25
CA GLN A 214 -16.36 -8.78 2.78
C GLN A 214 -16.16 -9.68 1.55
N CYS A 215 -16.77 -10.87 1.52
CA CYS A 215 -16.72 -11.75 0.34
C CYS A 215 -17.40 -11.10 -0.88
N GLN A 216 -18.49 -10.34 -0.67
CA GLN A 216 -19.11 -9.58 -1.75
C GLN A 216 -18.18 -8.48 -2.27
N MET A 217 -17.48 -7.77 -1.38
CA MET A 217 -16.50 -6.76 -1.76
C MET A 217 -15.32 -7.37 -2.56
N ASP A 218 -14.79 -8.51 -2.12
CA ASP A 218 -13.76 -9.25 -2.85
C ASP A 218 -14.22 -9.54 -4.29
N LYS A 219 -15.42 -10.14 -4.44
CA LYS A 219 -16.01 -10.44 -5.75
C LYS A 219 -16.19 -9.19 -6.61
N MET A 220 -16.62 -8.07 -6.02
CA MET A 220 -16.77 -6.80 -6.74
C MET A 220 -15.42 -6.29 -7.28
N ILE A 221 -14.35 -6.36 -6.49
CA ILE A 221 -13.01 -5.95 -6.94
C ILE A 221 -12.56 -6.82 -8.12
N ILE A 222 -12.76 -8.14 -8.03
CA ILE A 222 -12.40 -9.08 -9.10
C ILE A 222 -13.15 -8.76 -10.40
N TRP A 223 -14.45 -8.49 -10.30
CA TRP A 223 -15.23 -8.10 -11.47
C TRP A 223 -14.73 -6.80 -12.11
N GLU A 224 -14.29 -5.83 -11.31
CA GLU A 224 -13.70 -4.59 -11.85
C GLU A 224 -12.34 -4.85 -12.51
N ILE A 225 -11.50 -5.74 -11.93
CA ILE A 225 -10.24 -6.19 -12.56
C ILE A 225 -10.54 -6.81 -13.93
N TYR A 226 -11.51 -7.72 -14.04
CA TYR A 226 -11.86 -8.36 -15.32
C TYR A 226 -12.46 -7.40 -16.32
N LYS A 227 -13.23 -6.41 -15.86
CA LYS A 227 -13.82 -5.38 -16.70
C LYS A 227 -12.76 -4.46 -17.32
N GLU A 228 -11.75 -4.10 -16.54
CA GLU A 228 -10.66 -3.24 -17.03
C GLU A 228 -9.57 -4.00 -17.79
N PHE A 229 -9.29 -5.24 -17.40
CA PHE A 229 -8.24 -6.10 -17.96
C PHE A 229 -8.79 -7.49 -18.31
N PRO A 230 -9.51 -7.62 -19.45
CA PRO A 230 -10.13 -8.89 -19.86
C PRO A 230 -9.14 -10.05 -20.03
N GLU A 231 -7.87 -9.77 -20.32
CA GLU A 231 -6.80 -10.77 -20.44
C GLU A 231 -6.57 -11.54 -19.12
N ILE A 232 -6.93 -10.93 -17.99
CA ILE A 232 -6.85 -11.59 -16.68
C ILE A 232 -8.02 -12.58 -16.50
N ALA A 233 -9.18 -12.35 -17.12
CA ALA A 233 -10.31 -13.28 -16.99
C ALA A 233 -10.08 -14.61 -17.74
N SER A 234 -9.26 -14.62 -18.79
CA SER A 234 -9.05 -15.78 -19.65
C SER A 234 -8.07 -16.80 -19.04
N GLY A 235 -8.58 -17.66 -18.15
CA GLY A 235 -7.96 -18.92 -17.74
C GLY A 235 -8.41 -20.11 -18.58
N THR A 236 -8.51 -19.96 -19.90
CA THR A 236 -8.89 -21.06 -20.81
C THR A 236 -7.92 -21.18 -21.97
N SER A 237 -7.02 -22.16 -21.86
CA SER A 237 -6.55 -23.01 -22.96
C SER A 237 -6.29 -24.39 -22.40
#